data_AF-A0A519EA81-F1
#
_entry.id   AF-A0A519EA81-F1
#
_cell.length_a   1.000
_cell.length_b   1.000
_cell.length_c   1.000
_cell.angle_alpha   90.00
_cell.angle_beta   90.00
_cell.angle_gamma   90.00
#
_symmetry.space_group_name_H-M   'P 1'
#
loop_
_entity.id
_entity.type
_entity.pdbx_description
1 polymer ?
#
loop_
_entity_poly.entity_id
_entity_poly.type
_entity_poly.pdbx_seq_one_letter_code
_entity_poly.pdbx_strand_id
1 'polypeptide(L)'
;MKTIIGGAASALAIGFALYVVASPDSCTRVDRGAAPVRIAMDGIRWAGYNWLSVDARLEMLKYSIHADTGTQRFLSQQFYGQPNVCKVENT
;
A
#
# COMPACT_ATOMS: atom_id res chain seq x y z
N MET A 1 25.80 -12.26 -6.88
CA MET A 1 24.45 -11.85 -7.33
C MET A 1 23.41 -11.88 -6.20
N LYS A 2 23.17 -13.01 -5.51
CA LYS A 2 22.18 -13.09 -4.40
C LYS A 2 22.40 -12.05 -3.28
N THR A 3 23.65 -11.80 -2.89
CA THR A 3 24.03 -10.79 -1.88
C THR A 3 23.79 -9.35 -2.33
N ILE A 4 23.96 -9.05 -3.62
CA ILE A 4 23.71 -7.71 -4.18
C ILE A 4 22.21 -7.42 -4.21
N ILE A 5 21.40 -8.42 -4.59
CA ILE A 5 19.93 -8.31 -4.59
C ILE A 5 19.41 -8.13 -3.16
N GLY A 6 19.94 -8.91 -2.20
CA GLY A 6 19.59 -8.76 -0.78
C GLY A 6 19.97 -7.38 -0.22
N GLY A 7 21.15 -6.87 -0.56
CA GLY A 7 21.58 -5.53 -0.15
C GLY A 7 20.70 -4.42 -0.71
N ALA A 8 20.34 -4.49 -2.00
CA ALA A 8 19.46 -3.51 -2.64
C ALA A 8 18.03 -3.53 -2.05
N ALA A 9 17.48 -4.72 -1.80
CA ALA A 9 16.16 -4.86 -1.18
C ALA A 9 16.12 -4.24 0.24
N SER A 10 17.16 -4.49 1.04
CA SER A 10 17.29 -3.89 2.37
C SER A 10 17.42 -2.37 2.30
N ALA A 11 18.22 -1.84 1.37
CA ALA A 11 18.36 -0.39 1.19
C ALA A 11 17.03 0.27 0.80
N LEU A 12 16.26 -0.37 -0.09
CA LEU A 12 14.91 0.10 -0.46
C LEU A 12 13.95 0.05 0.72
N ALA A 13 13.96 -1.03 1.51
CA ALA A 13 13.11 -1.15 2.70
C ALA A 13 13.42 -0.06 3.73
N ILE A 14 14.71 0.20 4.00
CA ILE A 14 15.15 1.25 4.91
C ILE A 14 14.78 2.63 4.36
N GLY A 15 15.06 2.89 3.08
CA GLY A 15 14.71 4.16 2.44
C GLY A 15 13.21 4.44 2.46
N PHE A 16 12.40 3.41 2.22
CA PHE A 16 10.95 3.50 2.34
C PHE A 16 10.50 3.80 3.77
N ALA A 17 11.05 3.10 4.77
CA ALA A 17 10.72 3.35 6.17
C ALA A 17 11.04 4.81 6.58
N LEU A 18 12.21 5.32 6.16
CA LEU A 18 12.59 6.72 6.39
C LEU A 18 11.63 7.69 5.69
N TYR A 19 11.27 7.42 4.43
CA TYR A 19 10.30 8.22 3.68
C TYR A 19 8.93 8.29 4.36
N VAL A 20 8.46 7.16 4.92
CA VAL A 20 7.22 7.11 5.70
C VAL A 20 7.36 7.96 6.96
N VAL A 21 8.35 7.68 7.82
CA VAL A 21 8.49 8.34 9.13
C VAL A 21 8.76 9.85 9.01
N ALA A 22 9.51 10.28 7.99
CA ALA A 22 9.81 11.69 7.74
C ALA A 22 8.58 12.54 7.34
N SER A 23 7.41 11.93 7.13
CA SER A 23 6.20 12.66 6.76
C SER A 23 5.69 13.52 7.94
N PRO A 24 5.15 14.72 7.69
CA PRO A 24 4.85 15.69 8.73
C PRO A 24 3.67 15.26 9.63
N ASP A 25 2.61 14.72 9.04
CA ASP A 25 1.38 14.34 9.73
C ASP A 25 1.15 12.83 9.74
N SER A 26 0.42 12.34 10.75
CA SER A 26 0.10 10.92 10.92
C SER A 26 -0.64 10.34 9.71
N CYS A 27 -1.44 11.14 9.03
CA CYS A 27 -2.24 10.68 7.90
C CYS A 27 -1.41 10.42 6.64
N THR A 28 -0.47 11.30 6.32
CA THR A 28 0.49 11.08 5.25
C THR A 28 1.40 9.89 5.55
N ARG A 29 1.75 9.65 6.82
CA ARG A 29 2.51 8.44 7.23
C ARG A 29 1.71 7.16 6.96
N VAL A 30 0.44 7.14 7.34
CA VAL A 30 -0.46 5.99 7.09
C VAL A 30 -0.67 5.75 5.60
N ASP A 31 -0.95 6.80 4.83
CA ASP A 31 -1.14 6.70 3.37
C ASP A 31 0.13 6.20 2.67
N ARG A 32 1.31 6.73 3.03
CA ARG A 32 2.58 6.24 2.48
C ARG A 32 2.90 4.82 2.95
N GLY A 33 2.59 4.49 4.20
CA GLY A 33 2.79 3.16 4.78
C GLY A 33 1.97 2.06 4.10
N ALA A 34 0.80 2.40 3.57
CA ALA A 34 -0.04 1.47 2.80
C ALA A 34 0.41 1.30 1.32
N ALA A 35 1.35 2.12 0.84
CA ALA A 35 1.80 2.08 -0.55
C ALA A 35 2.29 0.70 -1.05
N PRO A 36 2.99 -0.14 -0.25
CA PRO A 36 3.40 -1.47 -0.68
C PRO A 36 2.23 -2.37 -1.05
N VAL A 37 1.11 -2.29 -0.33
CA VAL A 37 -0.12 -3.05 -0.64
C VAL A 37 -0.70 -2.57 -1.96
N ARG A 38 -0.77 -1.25 -2.16
CA ARG A 38 -1.20 -0.65 -3.43
C ARG A 38 -0.36 -1.13 -4.62
N ILE A 39 0.97 -1.07 -4.49
CA ILE A 39 1.91 -1.52 -5.53
C ILE A 39 1.72 -3.01 -5.83
N ALA A 40 1.56 -3.85 -4.79
CA ALA A 40 1.33 -5.28 -4.97
C ALA A 40 0.01 -5.54 -5.72
N MET A 41 -1.07 -4.86 -5.34
CA MET A 41 -2.37 -5.01 -5.99
C MET A 41 -2.37 -4.50 -7.44
N ASP A 42 -1.70 -3.38 -7.73
CA ASP A 42 -1.55 -2.88 -9.09
C ASP A 42 -0.72 -3.85 -9.95
N GLY A 43 0.32 -4.47 -9.37
CA GLY A 43 1.08 -5.54 -10.01
C GLY A 43 0.22 -6.76 -10.35
N ILE A 44 -0.63 -7.21 -9.42
CA ILE A 44 -1.57 -8.32 -9.65
C ILE A 44 -2.58 -7.96 -10.74
N ARG A 45 -3.15 -6.75 -10.69
CA ARG A 45 -4.12 -6.27 -11.70
C ARG A 45 -3.49 -6.19 -13.08
N TRP A 46 -2.26 -5.69 -13.18
CA TRP A 46 -1.51 -5.64 -14.42
C TRP A 46 -1.23 -7.05 -14.97
N ALA A 47 -0.74 -7.96 -14.13
CA ALA A 47 -0.44 -9.34 -14.54
C ALA A 47 -1.71 -10.10 -14.98
N GLY A 48 -2.84 -9.87 -14.30
CA GLY A 48 -4.13 -10.48 -14.61
C GLY A 48 -4.88 -9.84 -15.78
N TYR A 49 -4.43 -8.68 -16.29
CA TYR A 49 -5.22 -7.89 -17.23
C TYR A 49 -5.54 -8.63 -18.54
N ASN A 50 -4.68 -9.51 -19.04
CA ASN A 50 -4.98 -10.25 -20.29
C ASN A 50 -5.68 -11.59 -20.05
N TRP A 51 -5.78 -12.04 -18.80
CA TRP A 51 -6.20 -13.40 -18.44
C TRP A 51 -7.54 -13.43 -17.70
N LEU A 52 -7.99 -12.29 -17.17
CA LEU A 52 -9.22 -12.19 -16.38
C LEU A 52 -10.38 -11.62 -17.19
N SER A 53 -11.58 -12.13 -16.91
CA SER A 53 -12.83 -11.55 -17.39
C SER A 53 -13.04 -10.14 -16.81
N VAL A 54 -13.93 -9.36 -17.43
CA VAL A 54 -14.25 -7.99 -16.95
C VAL A 54 -14.75 -8.02 -15.51
N ASP A 55 -15.63 -8.96 -15.16
CA ASP A 55 -16.18 -9.11 -13.81
C ASP A 55 -15.09 -9.40 -12.78
N ALA A 56 -14.15 -10.30 -13.11
CA ALA A 56 -13.04 -10.62 -12.23
C ALA A 56 -12.08 -9.44 -12.02
N ARG A 57 -11.87 -8.61 -13.05
CA ARG A 57 -11.10 -7.36 -12.90
C ARG A 57 -11.80 -6.35 -11.99
N LEU A 58 -13.12 -6.29 -12.06
CA LEU A 58 -13.94 -5.38 -11.25
C LEU A 58 -13.95 -5.82 -9.78
N GLU A 59 -14.05 -7.13 -9.53
CA GLU A 59 -13.85 -7.72 -8.20
C GLU A 59 -12.45 -7.45 -7.65
N MET A 60 -11.39 -7.62 -8.47
CA MET A 60 -10.02 -7.28 -8.05
C MET A 60 -9.86 -5.79 -7.72
N LEU A 61 -10.53 -4.90 -8.45
CA LEU A 61 -10.52 -3.47 -8.14
C LEU A 61 -11.15 -3.22 -6.76
N LYS A 62 -12.34 -3.75 -6.49
CA LYS A 62 -12.99 -3.65 -5.18
C LYS A 62 -12.10 -4.20 -4.07
N TYR A 63 -11.50 -5.36 -4.29
CA TYR A 63 -10.58 -5.98 -3.34
C TYR A 63 -9.36 -5.10 -3.07
N SER A 64 -8.76 -4.50 -4.10
CA SER A 64 -7.61 -3.60 -3.95
C SER A 64 -7.92 -2.36 -3.10
N ILE A 65 -9.10 -1.77 -3.29
CA ILE A 65 -9.59 -0.64 -2.49
C ILE A 65 -9.80 -1.06 -1.03
N HIS A 66 -10.42 -2.23 -0.82
CA HIS A 66 -10.67 -2.75 0.51
C HIS A 66 -9.36 -3.10 1.24
N ALA A 67 -8.39 -3.70 0.54
CA ALA A 67 -7.09 -4.03 1.09
C ALA A 67 -6.29 -2.78 1.47
N ASP A 68 -6.27 -1.75 0.62
CA ASP A 68 -5.60 -0.47 0.93
C ASP A 68 -6.25 0.21 2.13
N THR A 69 -7.58 0.34 2.12
CA THR A 69 -8.34 0.95 3.23
C THR A 69 -8.17 0.19 4.54
N GLY A 70 -8.22 -1.15 4.49
CA GLY A 70 -8.00 -2.02 5.64
C GLY A 70 -6.58 -1.88 6.19
N THR A 71 -5.58 -1.77 5.32
CA THR A 71 -4.18 -1.52 5.71
C THR A 71 -4.03 -0.16 6.37
N GLN A 72 -4.60 0.89 5.78
CA GLN A 72 -4.58 2.22 6.38
C GLN A 72 -5.21 2.23 7.78
N ARG A 73 -6.36 1.58 7.94
CA ARG A 73 -7.05 1.46 9.24
C ARG A 73 -6.23 0.67 10.26
N PHE A 74 -5.58 -0.42 9.84
CA PHE A 74 -4.68 -1.18 10.70
C PHE A 74 -3.50 -0.33 11.18
N LEU A 75 -2.83 0.35 10.25
CA LEU A 75 -1.70 1.23 10.57
C LEU A 75 -2.13 2.41 11.46
N SER A 76 -3.28 3.01 11.19
CA SER A 76 -3.79 4.13 11.97
C SER A 76 -4.11 3.70 13.42
N GLN A 77 -4.75 2.54 13.59
CA GLN A 77 -5.02 1.94 14.89
C GLN A 77 -3.72 1.59 15.63
N GLN A 78 -2.77 0.93 14.96
CA GLN A 78 -1.57 0.40 15.57
C GLN A 78 -0.59 1.49 16.03
N PHE A 79 -0.47 2.57 15.27
CA PHE A 79 0.54 3.60 15.52
C PHE A 79 -0.03 4.90 16.11
N TYR A 80 -1.34 5.15 15.99
CA TYR A 80 -1.95 6.42 16.40
C TYR A 80 -3.22 6.26 17.24
N GLY A 81 -3.69 5.02 17.49
CA GLY A 81 -4.85 4.77 18.35
C GLY A 81 -6.18 5.30 17.81
N GLN A 82 -6.23 5.72 16.53
CA GLN A 82 -7.44 6.23 15.89
C GLN A 82 -7.68 5.48 14.57
N PRO A 83 -8.84 4.84 14.36
CA PRO A 83 -9.13 4.07 13.15
C PRO A 83 -9.52 4.93 11.94
N ASN A 84 -9.26 6.25 11.96
CA ASN A 84 -9.71 7.15 10.90
C ASN A 84 -8.92 6.91 9.61
N VAL A 85 -9.64 6.62 8.53
CA VAL A 85 -9.08 6.55 7.17
C VAL A 85 -8.72 7.97 6.75
N CYS A 86 -7.45 8.19 6.48
CA CYS A 86 -6.89 9.52 6.26
C CYS A 86 -7.23 10.14 4.90
N LYS A 87 -7.86 9.38 4.02
CA LYS A 87 -8.52 9.89 2.81
C LYS A 87 -10.03 9.91 3.05
N VAL A 88 -10.56 11.10 3.32
CA VAL A 88 -11.91 11.42 2.89
C VAL A 88 -11.82 11.64 1.38
N GLU A 89 -12.63 10.88 0.66
CA GLU A 89 -12.88 11.01 -0.77
C GLU A 89 -13.23 12.48 -1.07
N ASN A 90 -12.30 13.24 -1.67
CA ASN A 90 -12.64 14.51 -2.31
C ASN A 90 -13.22 14.16 -3.68
N THR A 91 -14.52 13.87 -3.69
CA THR A 91 -15.40 13.96 -4.86
C THR A 91 -16.58 14.83 -4.49
#